data_AF-A0A357M7T3-F1
#
_entry.id   AF-A0A357M7T3-F1
#
_cell.length_a   1.000
_cell.length_b   1.000
_cell.length_c   1.000
_cell.angle_alpha   90.00
_cell.angle_beta   90.00
_cell.angle_gamma   90.00
#
_symmetry.space_group_name_H-M   'P 1'
#
loop_
_entity.id
_entity.type
_entity.pdbx_description
1 polymer ?
#
loop_
_entity_poly.entity_id
_entity_poly.type
_entity_poly.pdbx_seq_one_letter_code
_entity_poly.pdbx_strand_id
1 'polypeptide(L)'
;LQCGFAGMVGWMVYVLLDVEFGPVVATFAASVIVGIVSQFFARSFKMPVIIFSVGGIIPLVPGGLAYDAMRKFVEEDYTLAVEIAVRALMLSGAIAAGLVLSDVIGQMFRRRAIK
;
A
#
# COMPACT_ATOMS: atom_id res chain seq x y z
N LEU A 1 4.07 -5.53 17.47
CA LEU A 1 2.94 -4.58 17.61
C LEU A 1 2.99 -3.46 16.56
N GLN A 2 4.17 -2.91 16.32
CA GLN A 2 4.48 -1.78 15.45
C GLN A 2 4.01 -1.98 13.99
N CYS A 3 4.22 -3.16 13.40
CA CYS A 3 3.73 -3.46 12.05
C CYS A 3 2.19 -3.45 11.99
N GLY A 4 1.53 -3.97 13.04
CA GLY A 4 0.08 -3.92 13.17
C GLY A 4 -0.45 -2.50 13.32
N PHE A 5 0.28 -1.63 14.06
CA PHE A 5 -0.06 -0.22 14.14
C PHE A 5 0.07 0.49 12.78
N ALA A 6 1.14 0.22 12.02
CA ALA A 6 1.30 0.75 10.67
C ALA A 6 0.14 0.31 9.75
N GLY A 7 -0.27 -0.96 9.83
CA GLY A 7 -1.41 -1.48 9.08
C GLY A 7 -2.75 -0.88 9.50
N MET A 8 -2.97 -0.69 10.80
CA MET A 8 -4.16 -0.02 11.32
C MET A 8 -4.26 1.42 10.80
N VAL A 9 -3.16 2.17 10.83
CA VAL A 9 -3.14 3.55 10.30
C VAL A 9 -3.38 3.56 8.80
N GLY A 10 -2.73 2.68 8.04
CA GLY A 10 -2.96 2.55 6.60
C GLY A 10 -4.42 2.22 6.27
N TRP A 11 -5.01 1.27 6.99
CA TRP A 11 -6.41 0.88 6.80
C TRP A 11 -7.38 2.01 7.15
N MET A 12 -7.15 2.74 8.25
CA MET A 12 -7.98 3.90 8.61
C MET A 12 -7.94 4.97 7.52
N VAL A 13 -6.76 5.26 6.97
CA VAL A 13 -6.62 6.22 5.87
C VAL A 13 -7.36 5.74 4.63
N TYR A 14 -7.27 4.46 4.30
CA TYR A 14 -8.03 3.88 3.19
C TYR A 14 -9.54 4.06 3.38
N VAL A 15 -10.09 3.66 4.53
CA VAL A 15 -11.55 3.72 4.79
C VAL A 15 -12.07 5.16 4.73
N LEU A 16 -11.31 6.14 5.23
CA LEU A 16 -11.72 7.55 5.20
C LEU A 16 -11.74 8.12 3.78
N LEU A 17 -10.81 7.72 2.92
CA LEU A 17 -10.65 8.28 1.57
C LEU A 17 -11.43 7.52 0.50
N ASP A 18 -11.72 6.23 0.71
CA ASP A 18 -12.37 5.37 -0.29
C ASP A 18 -13.77 5.88 -0.67
N VAL A 19 -14.50 6.44 0.30
CA VAL A 19 -15.88 6.93 0.10
C VAL A 19 -15.94 8.10 -0.88
N GLU A 20 -14.96 9.01 -0.85
CA GLU A 20 -14.98 10.24 -1.64
C GLU A 20 -14.13 10.17 -2.92
N PHE A 21 -12.98 9.50 -2.85
CA PHE A 21 -11.97 9.50 -3.93
C PHE A 21 -11.83 8.16 -4.65
N GLY A 22 -12.52 7.12 -4.17
CA GLY A 22 -12.45 5.77 -4.70
C GLY A 22 -11.18 5.00 -4.32
N PRO A 23 -11.13 3.70 -4.67
CA PRO A 23 -10.22 2.75 -4.05
C PRO A 23 -8.76 2.96 -4.47
N VAL A 24 -8.52 3.43 -5.70
CA VAL A 24 -7.16 3.63 -6.22
C VAL A 24 -6.46 4.79 -5.51
N VAL A 25 -7.13 5.94 -5.40
CA VAL A 25 -6.58 7.13 -4.73
C VAL A 25 -6.45 6.89 -3.23
N ALA A 26 -7.44 6.25 -2.61
CA ALA A 26 -7.40 5.87 -1.20
C ALA A 26 -6.23 4.93 -0.91
N THR A 27 -6.00 3.91 -1.74
CA THR A 27 -4.88 2.97 -1.59
C THR A 27 -3.53 3.66 -1.77
N PHE A 28 -3.42 4.56 -2.76
CA PHE A 28 -2.21 5.37 -2.95
C PHE A 28 -1.89 6.19 -1.69
N ALA A 29 -2.85 6.97 -1.19
CA ALA A 29 -2.67 7.78 0.01
C ALA A 29 -2.34 6.92 1.25
N ALA A 30 -3.07 5.81 1.44
CA ALA A 30 -2.82 4.87 2.53
C ALA A 30 -1.41 4.30 2.50
N SER A 31 -0.93 3.86 1.33
CA SER A 31 0.43 3.31 1.18
C SER A 31 1.55 4.35 1.43
N VAL A 32 1.34 5.61 1.04
CA VAL A 32 2.27 6.72 1.39
C VAL A 32 2.37 6.85 2.91
N ILE A 33 1.22 6.87 3.61
CA ILE A 33 1.19 6.99 5.07
C ILE A 33 1.85 5.79 5.74
N VAL A 34 1.57 4.57 5.28
CA VAL A 34 2.23 3.35 5.79
C VAL A 34 3.74 3.44 5.62
N GLY A 35 4.22 3.92 4.47
CA GLY A 35 5.65 4.12 4.22
C GLY A 35 6.29 5.14 5.17
N ILE A 36 5.66 6.30 5.39
CA ILE A 36 6.14 7.33 6.32
C ILE A 36 6.20 6.81 7.76
N VAL A 37 5.15 6.13 8.22
CA VAL A 37 5.10 5.52 9.56
C VAL A 37 6.18 4.43 9.70
N SER A 38 6.37 3.63 8.65
CA SER A 38 7.39 2.58 8.61
C SER A 38 8.80 3.13 8.74
N GLN A 39 9.10 4.25 8.07
CA GLN A 39 10.40 4.92 8.19
C GLN A 39 10.62 5.51 9.58
N PHE A 40 9.57 6.06 10.19
CA PHE A 40 9.64 6.58 11.56
C PHE A 40 9.96 5.48 12.57
N PHE A 41 9.29 4.34 12.47
CA PHE A 41 9.56 3.18 13.33
C PHE A 41 10.91 2.53 13.04
N ALA A 42 11.33 2.43 11.77
CA ALA A 42 12.65 1.92 11.42
C ALA A 42 13.79 2.69 12.11
N ARG A 43 13.65 4.02 12.23
CA ARG A 43 14.62 4.86 12.96
C ARG A 43 14.57 4.62 14.46
N SER A 44 13.38 4.62 15.05
CA SER A 44 13.22 4.46 16.51
C SER A 44 13.71 3.10 16.99
N PHE A 45 13.45 2.04 16.23
CA PHE A 45 13.78 0.67 16.60
C PHE A 45 15.07 0.14 15.96
N LYS A 46 15.78 0.95 15.16
CA LYS A 46 17.03 0.58 14.47
C LYS A 46 16.92 -0.72 13.67
N MET A 47 15.82 -0.87 12.93
CA MET A 47 15.53 -2.05 12.12
C MET A 47 15.27 -1.67 10.65
N PRO A 48 15.46 -2.61 9.69
CA PRO A 48 15.13 -2.38 8.29
C PRO A 48 13.68 -1.91 8.09
N VAL A 49 13.47 -0.89 7.24
CA VAL A 49 12.13 -0.32 6.94
C VAL A 49 11.16 -1.37 6.42
N ILE A 50 11.68 -2.33 5.65
CA ILE A 50 10.89 -3.39 5.00
C ILE A 50 10.10 -4.25 6.00
N ILE A 51 10.56 -4.38 7.25
CA ILE A 51 9.86 -5.13 8.30
C ILE A 51 8.52 -4.47 8.65
N PHE A 52 8.49 -3.13 8.65
CA PHE A 52 7.28 -2.37 8.97
C PHE A 52 6.41 -2.15 7.74
N SER A 53 7.01 -1.85 6.58
CA SER A 53 6.24 -1.57 5.36
C SER A 53 5.53 -2.82 4.84
N VAL A 54 6.22 -3.96 4.76
CA VAL A 54 5.58 -5.20 4.28
C VAL A 54 4.44 -5.61 5.21
N GLY A 55 4.65 -5.56 6.54
CA GLY A 55 3.61 -5.89 7.51
C GLY A 55 2.44 -4.90 7.52
N GLY A 56 2.71 -3.61 7.32
CA GLY A 56 1.69 -2.56 7.33
C GLY A 56 0.83 -2.51 6.07
N ILE A 57 1.31 -3.02 4.94
CA ILE A 57 0.57 -2.97 3.67
C ILE A 57 -0.39 -4.14 3.50
N ILE A 58 -0.23 -5.23 4.28
CA ILE A 58 -1.07 -6.44 4.18
C ILE A 58 -2.57 -6.15 4.03
N PRO A 59 -3.19 -5.23 4.81
CA PRO A 59 -4.63 -4.94 4.68
C PRO A 59 -5.02 -4.31 3.34
N LEU A 60 -4.09 -3.64 2.67
CA LEU A 60 -4.32 -2.91 1.41
C LEU A 60 -4.07 -3.80 0.18
N VAL A 61 -3.37 -4.92 0.33
CA VAL A 61 -2.97 -5.76 -0.82
C VAL A 61 -4.21 -6.41 -1.45
N PRO A 62 -4.48 -6.22 -2.75
CA PRO A 62 -5.64 -6.76 -3.45
C PRO A 62 -5.46 -8.26 -3.81
N GLY A 63 -5.05 -9.10 -2.86
CA GLY A 63 -4.79 -10.52 -3.09
C GLY A 63 -6.07 -11.32 -3.42
N GLY A 64 -7.19 -10.97 -2.79
CA GLY A 64 -8.49 -11.56 -3.10
C GLY A 64 -8.94 -11.26 -4.52
N LEU A 65 -8.80 -10.00 -4.97
CA LEU A 65 -9.12 -9.61 -6.35
C LEU A 65 -8.24 -10.35 -7.36
N ALA A 66 -6.95 -10.52 -7.07
CA ALA A 66 -6.07 -11.29 -7.93
C ALA A 66 -6.50 -12.77 -8.03
N TYR A 67 -6.90 -13.38 -6.92
CA TYR A 67 -7.44 -14.73 -6.91
C TYR A 67 -8.75 -14.83 -7.70
N ASP A 68 -9.67 -13.89 -7.49
CA ASP A 68 -10.97 -13.86 -8.19
C ASP A 68 -10.81 -13.66 -9.70
N ALA A 69 -9.85 -12.83 -10.13
CA ALA A 69 -9.51 -12.67 -11.54
C ALA A 69 -9.05 -13.98 -12.16
N MET A 70 -8.13 -14.69 -11.49
CA MET A 70 -7.65 -16.01 -11.95
C MET A 70 -8.76 -17.05 -11.96
N ARG A 71 -9.64 -17.04 -10.96
CA ARG A 71 -10.80 -17.92 -10.90
C ARG A 71 -11.74 -17.68 -12.08
N LYS A 72 -12.05 -16.42 -12.39
CA LYS A 72 -12.93 -16.06 -13.52
C LYS A 72 -12.34 -16.43 -14.86
N PHE A 73 -11.02 -16.33 -14.98
CA PHE A 73 -10.31 -16.80 -16.16
C PHE A 73 -10.48 -18.32 -16.38
N VAL A 74 -10.44 -19.11 -15.31
CA VAL A 74 -10.69 -20.57 -15.37
C VAL A 74 -12.15 -20.90 -15.61
N GLU A 75 -13.08 -20.06 -15.14
CA GLU A 75 -14.53 -20.18 -15.41
C GLU A 75 -14.91 -19.73 -16.85
N GLU A 76 -13.93 -19.43 -17.71
CA GLU A 76 -14.10 -18.91 -19.08
C GLU A 76 -14.84 -17.55 -19.17
N ASP A 77 -15.01 -16.86 -18.05
CA ASP A 77 -15.58 -15.51 -17.97
C ASP A 77 -14.46 -14.48 -18.13
N TYR A 78 -13.94 -14.39 -19.36
CA TYR A 78 -12.78 -13.53 -19.68
C TYR A 78 -13.06 -12.04 -19.50
N THR A 79 -14.30 -11.60 -19.75
CA THR A 79 -14.67 -10.18 -19.61
C THR A 79 -14.53 -9.73 -18.16
N LEU A 80 -15.12 -10.48 -17.22
CA LEU A 80 -15.02 -10.16 -15.80
C LEU A 80 -13.60 -10.41 -15.27
N ALA A 81 -12.92 -11.45 -15.76
CA ALA A 81 -11.54 -11.76 -15.38
C ALA A 81 -10.60 -10.57 -15.65
N VAL A 82 -10.67 -9.98 -16.86
CA VAL A 82 -9.84 -8.82 -17.22
C VAL A 82 -10.19 -7.59 -16.39
N GLU A 83 -11.49 -7.34 -16.15
CA GLU A 83 -11.92 -6.21 -15.33
C GLU A 83 -11.32 -6.27 -13.91
N ILE A 84 -11.45 -7.42 -13.25
CA ILE A 84 -10.93 -7.63 -11.90
C ILE A 84 -9.39 -7.59 -11.91
N ALA A 85 -8.75 -8.19 -12.91
CA ALA A 85 -7.29 -8.17 -13.05
C ALA A 85 -6.74 -6.74 -13.19
N VAL A 86 -7.36 -5.92 -14.03
CA VAL A 86 -6.97 -4.50 -14.19
C VAL A 86 -7.16 -3.75 -12.88
N ARG A 87 -8.26 -3.98 -12.15
CA ARG A 87 -8.48 -3.36 -10.84
C ARG A 87 -7.40 -3.77 -9.82
N ALA A 88 -7.06 -5.05 -9.75
CA ALA A 88 -5.98 -5.53 -8.88
C ALA A 88 -4.62 -4.93 -9.24
N LEU A 89 -4.34 -4.78 -10.54
CA LEU A 89 -3.12 -4.15 -11.04
C LEU A 89 -3.06 -2.67 -10.70
N MET A 90 -4.16 -1.92 -10.86
CA MET A 90 -4.23 -0.49 -10.51
C MET A 90 -3.98 -0.28 -9.00
N LEU A 91 -4.59 -1.10 -8.14
CA LEU A 91 -4.38 -1.03 -6.69
C LEU A 91 -2.95 -1.39 -6.31
N SER A 92 -2.39 -2.45 -6.88
CA SER A 92 -0.99 -2.85 -6.63
C SER A 92 0.00 -1.79 -7.13
N GLY A 93 -0.28 -1.18 -8.29
CA GLY A 93 0.49 -0.06 -8.83
C GLY A 93 0.43 1.18 -7.94
N ALA A 94 -0.75 1.50 -7.39
CA ALA A 94 -0.92 2.58 -6.44
C ALA A 94 -0.10 2.35 -5.16
N ILE A 95 -0.07 1.13 -4.63
CA ILE A 95 0.76 0.75 -3.48
C ILE A 95 2.24 0.97 -3.80
N ALA A 96 2.72 0.44 -4.93
CA ALA A 96 4.11 0.57 -5.34
C ALA A 96 4.53 2.04 -5.48
N ALA A 97 3.70 2.85 -6.15
CA ALA A 97 3.94 4.27 -6.32
C ALA A 97 3.96 5.03 -4.98
N GLY A 98 3.01 4.75 -4.09
CA GLY A 98 2.92 5.41 -2.78
C GLY A 98 4.11 5.09 -1.87
N LEU A 99 4.59 3.85 -1.88
CA LEU A 99 5.79 3.48 -1.13
C LEU A 99 7.05 4.15 -1.68
N VAL A 100 7.24 4.13 -3.00
CA VAL A 100 8.38 4.81 -3.63
C VAL A 100 8.37 6.30 -3.29
N LEU A 101 7.20 6.93 -3.35
CA LEU A 101 7.05 8.34 -2.96
C LEU A 101 7.43 8.56 -1.49
N SER A 102 6.97 7.70 -0.58
CA SER A 102 7.34 7.78 0.83
C SER A 102 8.85 7.66 1.04
N ASP A 103 9.54 6.79 0.28
CA ASP A 103 10.98 6.61 0.32
C ASP A 103 11.74 7.84 -0.20
N VAL A 104 11.29 8.44 -1.29
CA VAL A 104 11.85 9.69 -1.81
C VAL A 104 11.71 10.82 -0.78
N ILE A 105 10.54 10.97 -0.17
CA ILE A 105 10.28 11.96 0.88
C ILE A 105 11.22 11.71 2.08
N GLY A 106 11.32 10.47 2.54
CA GLY A 106 12.20 10.08 3.65
C GLY A 106 13.68 10.35 3.38
N GLN A 107 14.12 10.17 2.15
CA GLN A 107 15.49 10.47 1.71
C GLN A 107 15.75 11.98 1.66
N MET A 108 14.80 12.78 1.15
CA MET A 108 14.91 14.24 1.12
C MET A 108 15.11 14.82 2.53
N PHE A 109 14.32 14.37 3.50
CA PHE A 109 14.49 14.82 4.90
C PHE A 109 15.85 14.43 5.48
N ARG A 110 16.38 13.25 5.13
CA ARG A 110 17.69 12.79 5.61
C ARG A 110 18.84 13.62 5.04
N ARG A 111 18.80 13.94 3.74
CA ARG A 111 19.83 14.75 3.08
C ARG A 111 19.92 16.16 3.66
N ARG A 112 18.79 16.70 4.16
CA ARG A 112 18.73 18.03 4.79
C ARG A 112 19.28 18.09 6.20
N ALA A 113 19.36 16.96 6.91
CA ALA A 113 19.87 16.89 8.28
C ALA A 113 21.40 16.66 8.38
N ILE A 114 22.05 16.36 7.24
CA ILE A 114 23.51 16.13 7.15
C ILE A 114 24.25 17.40 6.63
N LYS A 115 23.50 18.39 6.13
CA LYS A 115 24.01 19.75 5.87
C LYS A 115 23.72 20.63 7.07
#